data_AF-A0A955VPA0-F1
#
_entry.id   AF-A0A955VPA0-F1
#
_cell.length_a   1.000
_cell.length_b   1.000
_cell.length_c   1.000
_cell.angle_alpha   90.00
_cell.angle_beta   90.00
_cell.angle_gamma   90.00
#
_symmetry.space_group_name_H-M   'P 1'
#
loop_
_entity.id
_entity.type
_entity.pdbx_description
1 polymer ?
#
loop_
_entity_poly.entity_id
_entity_poly.type
_entity_poly.pdbx_seq_one_letter_code
_entity_poly.pdbx_strand_id
1 'polypeptide(L)'
;MNELTQRVLYSLFRAAARTARHLEVPMRDFIRLAELAYYHEQRAQGLTMRELSERLTLSMRKIALLSKELKQNFFDPERQHDLPRRIEFMLWAEPLSHARIVQALPELPRDEIDDAIERLRRDGRIESSDERTPRLRLTTGATRLQNEALWTRLGGLNSLVSNLAHTVLDRFFRREPRSLARTLALRVRQADQHRLAAFYEGTIWPFFRELDRAATDAGDDPTVSIAVSYFYGPYEFQGCELVHEQED
;
A
#
# COMPACT_ATOMS: atom_id res chain seq x y z
N MET A 1 -26.05 -5.82 -7.65
CA MET A 1 -24.78 -5.15 -8.03
C MET A 1 -24.97 -4.54 -9.41
N ASN A 2 -24.52 -3.30 -9.66
CA ASN A 2 -24.65 -2.67 -10.98
C ASN A 2 -23.52 -3.14 -11.94
N GLU A 3 -23.70 -2.93 -13.24
CA GLU A 3 -22.78 -3.41 -14.28
C GLU A 3 -21.37 -2.81 -14.14
N LEU A 4 -21.27 -1.51 -13.83
CA LEU A 4 -19.98 -0.84 -13.66
C LEU A 4 -19.18 -1.46 -12.50
N THR A 5 -19.81 -1.65 -11.34
CA THR A 5 -19.20 -2.33 -10.18
C THR A 5 -18.72 -3.72 -10.54
N GLN A 6 -19.53 -4.49 -11.26
CA GLN A 6 -19.16 -5.85 -11.67
C GLN A 6 -17.94 -5.85 -12.61
N ARG A 7 -17.91 -4.99 -13.63
CA ARG A 7 -16.80 -4.90 -14.59
C ARG A 7 -15.50 -4.42 -13.94
N VAL A 8 -15.59 -3.45 -13.04
CA VAL A 8 -14.42 -2.94 -12.30
C VAL A 8 -13.85 -4.01 -11.38
N LEU A 9 -14.67 -4.63 -10.54
CA LEU A 9 -14.22 -5.70 -9.64
C LEU A 9 -13.65 -6.88 -10.43
N TYR A 10 -14.32 -7.32 -11.51
CA TYR A 10 -13.80 -8.37 -12.39
C TYR A 10 -12.41 -8.01 -12.95
N SER A 11 -12.20 -6.76 -13.35
CA SER A 11 -10.91 -6.30 -13.89
C SER A 11 -9.80 -6.34 -12.84
N LEU A 12 -10.11 -5.94 -11.60
CA LEU A 12 -9.18 -6.03 -10.47
C LEU A 12 -8.86 -7.50 -10.12
N PHE A 13 -9.88 -8.35 -10.01
CA PHE A 13 -9.69 -9.78 -9.77
C PHE A 13 -8.91 -10.48 -10.87
N ARG A 14 -9.04 -10.04 -12.13
CA ARG A 14 -8.28 -10.62 -13.25
C ARG A 14 -6.77 -10.42 -13.09
N ALA A 15 -6.32 -9.33 -12.48
CA ALA A 15 -4.91 -9.13 -12.18
C ALA A 15 -4.40 -10.17 -11.17
N ALA A 16 -5.12 -10.33 -10.05
CA ALA A 16 -4.79 -11.33 -9.03
C ALA A 16 -4.87 -12.77 -9.59
N ALA A 17 -5.91 -13.08 -10.37
CA ALA A 17 -6.10 -14.39 -10.98
C ALA A 17 -5.00 -14.72 -12.01
N ARG A 18 -4.50 -13.72 -12.75
CA ARG A 18 -3.37 -13.90 -13.67
C ARG A 18 -2.12 -14.30 -12.91
N THR A 19 -1.79 -13.59 -11.82
CA THR A 19 -0.64 -13.92 -10.96
C THR A 19 -0.80 -15.30 -10.32
N ALA A 20 -1.97 -15.59 -9.76
CA ALA A 20 -2.29 -16.89 -9.16
C ALA A 20 -2.10 -18.04 -10.16
N ARG A 21 -2.54 -17.87 -11.41
CA ARG A 21 -2.33 -18.85 -12.49
C ARG A 21 -0.85 -19.11 -12.76
N HIS A 22 -0.02 -18.07 -12.81
CA HIS A 22 1.42 -18.21 -13.05
C HIS A 22 2.16 -18.87 -11.88
N LEU A 23 1.62 -18.73 -10.67
CA LEU A 23 2.13 -19.38 -9.45
C LEU A 23 1.46 -20.74 -9.19
N GLU A 24 0.71 -21.26 -10.15
CA GLU A 24 -0.01 -22.53 -10.05
C GLU A 24 -0.92 -22.67 -8.81
N VAL A 25 -1.42 -21.54 -8.30
CA VAL A 25 -2.27 -21.52 -7.10
C VAL A 25 -3.61 -22.19 -7.42
N PRO A 26 -4.01 -23.24 -6.68
CA PRO A 26 -5.29 -23.88 -6.89
C PRO A 26 -6.47 -22.92 -6.70
N MET A 27 -7.54 -23.07 -7.50
CA MET A 27 -8.74 -22.23 -7.42
C MET A 27 -9.31 -22.14 -6.00
N ARG A 28 -9.28 -23.25 -5.26
CA ARG A 28 -9.73 -23.29 -3.86
C ARG A 28 -8.95 -22.32 -2.98
N ASP A 29 -7.63 -22.27 -3.15
CA ASP A 29 -6.74 -21.44 -2.33
C ASP A 29 -6.82 -19.97 -2.78
N PHE A 30 -7.02 -19.71 -4.08
CA PHE A 30 -7.33 -18.38 -4.59
C PHE A 30 -8.64 -17.82 -4.01
N ILE A 31 -9.72 -18.62 -4.00
CA ILE A 31 -11.00 -18.22 -3.39
C ILE A 31 -10.81 -17.93 -1.90
N ARG A 32 -10.07 -18.81 -1.18
CA ARG A 32 -9.77 -18.61 0.24
C ARG A 32 -9.02 -17.31 0.49
N LEU A 33 -8.01 -16.97 -0.32
CA LEU A 33 -7.27 -15.71 -0.21
C LEU A 33 -8.16 -14.50 -0.50
N ALA A 34 -9.07 -14.60 -1.47
CA ALA A 34 -10.04 -13.55 -1.77
C ALA A 34 -11.03 -13.33 -0.61
N GLU A 35 -11.55 -14.41 -0.01
CA GLU A 35 -12.39 -14.35 1.19
C GLU A 35 -11.64 -13.71 2.37
N LEU A 36 -10.38 -14.08 2.56
CA LEU A 36 -9.54 -13.55 3.64
C LEU A 36 -9.23 -12.06 3.45
N ALA A 37 -8.87 -11.64 2.23
CA ALA A 37 -8.64 -10.24 1.89
C ALA A 37 -9.92 -9.41 2.08
N TYR A 38 -11.07 -9.90 1.62
CA TYR A 38 -12.33 -9.21 1.81
C TYR A 38 -12.75 -9.12 3.29
N TYR A 39 -12.53 -10.19 4.06
CA TYR A 39 -12.73 -10.17 5.51
C TYR A 39 -11.81 -9.15 6.19
N HIS A 40 -10.54 -9.06 5.79
CA HIS A 40 -9.57 -8.12 6.35
C HIS A 40 -9.99 -6.66 6.15
N GLU A 41 -10.36 -6.28 4.93
CA GLU A 41 -10.87 -4.93 4.60
C GLU A 41 -12.11 -4.55 5.42
N GLN A 42 -12.97 -5.53 5.71
CA GLN A 42 -14.17 -5.33 6.51
C GLN A 42 -13.86 -5.24 8.01
N ARG A 43 -12.90 -6.03 8.49
CA ARG A 43 -12.46 -5.99 9.88
C ARG A 43 -11.73 -4.69 10.20
N ALA A 44 -11.01 -4.10 9.25
CA ALA A 44 -10.40 -2.78 9.36
C ALA A 44 -11.45 -1.66 9.59
N GLN A 45 -12.74 -1.89 9.39
CA GLN A 45 -13.78 -0.91 9.76
C GLN A 45 -14.18 -0.99 11.24
N GLY A 46 -13.45 -1.74 12.07
CA GLY A 46 -13.73 -1.90 13.50
C GLY A 46 -14.88 -2.87 13.83
N LEU A 47 -15.53 -3.46 12.83
CA LEU A 47 -16.72 -4.31 13.00
C LEU A 47 -16.46 -5.55 13.87
N THR A 48 -17.40 -5.86 14.75
CA THR A 48 -17.41 -7.07 15.57
C THR A 48 -17.61 -8.33 14.71
N MET A 49 -17.29 -9.50 15.25
CA MET A 49 -17.49 -10.78 14.54
C MET A 49 -18.97 -11.01 14.16
N ARG A 50 -19.90 -10.55 14.99
CA ARG A 50 -21.34 -10.67 14.74
C ARG A 50 -21.76 -9.79 13.56
N GLU A 51 -21.36 -8.52 13.57
CA GLU A 51 -21.64 -7.59 12.47
C GLU A 51 -21.00 -8.06 11.17
N LEU A 52 -19.79 -8.64 11.23
CA LEU A 52 -19.13 -9.24 10.07
C LEU A 52 -19.87 -10.47 9.54
N SER A 53 -20.40 -11.33 10.42
CA SER A 53 -21.22 -12.49 10.04
C SER A 53 -22.48 -12.07 9.30
N GLU A 54 -23.19 -11.06 9.83
CA GLU A 54 -24.41 -10.51 9.23
C GLU A 54 -24.10 -9.81 7.90
N ARG A 55 -23.09 -8.93 7.87
CA ARG A 55 -22.73 -8.14 6.68
C ARG A 55 -22.16 -8.97 5.54
N LEU A 56 -21.35 -9.98 5.86
CA LEU A 56 -20.78 -10.89 4.85
C LEU A 56 -21.75 -12.03 4.49
N THR A 57 -22.86 -12.17 5.21
CA THR A 57 -23.79 -13.31 5.06
C THR A 57 -23.05 -14.66 5.23
N LEU A 58 -22.11 -14.71 6.16
CA LEU A 58 -21.30 -15.90 6.47
C LEU A 58 -21.64 -16.40 7.87
N SER A 59 -21.49 -17.71 8.09
CA SER A 59 -21.67 -18.27 9.43
C SER A 59 -20.61 -17.76 10.41
N MET A 60 -20.97 -17.65 11.69
CA MET A 60 -20.03 -17.34 12.78
C MET A 60 -18.81 -18.28 12.78
N ARG A 61 -19.00 -19.55 12.41
CA ARG A 61 -17.91 -20.52 12.25
C ARG A 61 -16.91 -20.10 11.18
N LYS A 62 -17.38 -19.64 10.01
CA LYS A 62 -16.52 -19.16 8.92
C LYS A 62 -15.81 -17.87 9.30
N ILE A 63 -16.50 -16.94 9.98
CA ILE A 63 -15.88 -15.71 10.52
C ILE A 63 -14.77 -16.03 11.52
N ALA A 64 -15.00 -16.97 12.45
CA ALA A 64 -13.98 -17.39 13.41
C ALA A 64 -12.77 -18.03 12.72
N LEU A 65 -13.00 -18.84 11.67
CA LEU A 65 -11.94 -19.41 10.85
C LEU A 65 -11.11 -18.32 10.16
N LEU A 66 -11.76 -17.39 9.46
CA LEU A 66 -11.08 -16.28 8.77
C LEU A 66 -10.30 -15.40 9.76
N SER A 67 -10.87 -15.12 10.93
CA SER A 67 -10.18 -14.37 12.00
C SER A 67 -8.93 -15.09 12.50
N LYS A 68 -9.01 -16.42 12.69
CA LYS A 68 -7.88 -17.24 13.11
C LYS A 68 -6.80 -17.27 12.02
N GLU A 69 -7.17 -17.52 10.78
CA GLU A 69 -6.25 -17.57 9.63
C GLU A 69 -5.52 -16.24 9.43
N LEU A 70 -6.26 -15.14 9.53
CA LEU A 70 -5.69 -13.80 9.40
C LEU A 70 -4.62 -13.55 10.48
N LYS A 71 -4.89 -13.94 11.73
CA LYS A 71 -3.92 -13.82 12.83
C LYS A 71 -2.71 -14.74 12.69
N GLN A 72 -2.87 -15.93 12.12
CA GLN A 72 -1.83 -16.95 12.06
C GLN A 72 -0.91 -16.85 10.84
N ASN A 73 -1.41 -16.43 9.68
CA ASN A 73 -0.68 -16.56 8.41
C ASN A 73 -0.08 -15.24 7.89
N PHE A 74 -0.56 -14.08 8.34
CA PHE A 74 -0.21 -12.80 7.71
C PHE A 74 0.42 -11.78 8.66
N PHE A 75 0.15 -11.83 9.97
CA PHE A 75 0.28 -10.61 10.77
C PHE A 75 1.48 -10.43 11.69
N ASP A 76 2.20 -11.47 12.12
CA ASP A 76 3.33 -11.19 13.01
C ASP A 76 4.50 -10.45 12.33
N PRO A 77 4.84 -10.71 11.05
CA PRO A 77 5.86 -9.93 10.34
C PRO A 77 5.33 -8.67 9.65
N GLU A 78 4.14 -8.71 9.03
CA GLU A 78 3.59 -7.52 8.33
C GLU A 78 3.21 -6.38 9.28
N ARG A 79 2.61 -6.66 10.46
CA ARG A 79 2.32 -5.59 11.44
C ARG A 79 3.59 -4.91 11.95
N GLN A 80 4.70 -5.65 12.00
CA GLN A 80 5.99 -5.09 12.41
C GLN A 80 6.59 -4.12 11.37
N HIS A 81 6.15 -4.16 10.11
CA HIS A 81 6.76 -3.39 9.02
C HIS A 81 5.81 -2.43 8.29
N ASP A 82 4.51 -2.73 8.18
CA ASP A 82 3.57 -1.94 7.39
C ASP A 82 3.01 -0.72 8.16
N LEU A 83 2.75 -0.87 9.46
CA LEU A 83 2.32 0.25 10.31
C LEU A 83 3.39 1.33 10.46
N PRO A 84 4.68 1.00 10.74
CA PRO A 84 5.76 1.97 10.64
C PRO A 84 5.77 2.74 9.32
N ARG A 85 5.54 2.05 8.19
CA ARG A 85 5.53 2.68 6.87
C ARG A 85 4.34 3.62 6.66
N ARG A 86 3.13 3.23 7.09
CA ARG A 86 1.95 4.11 7.02
C ARG A 86 2.17 5.38 7.84
N ILE A 87 2.75 5.23 9.03
CA ILE A 87 3.10 6.37 9.90
C ILE A 87 4.14 7.26 9.21
N GLU A 88 5.19 6.70 8.62
CA GLU A 88 6.16 7.48 7.85
C GLU A 88 5.53 8.21 6.67
N PHE A 89 4.59 7.59 5.95
CA PHE A 89 3.88 8.23 4.85
C PHE A 89 3.02 9.41 5.34
N MET A 90 2.38 9.28 6.50
CA MET A 90 1.63 10.38 7.12
C MET A 90 2.56 11.51 7.57
N LEU A 91 3.70 11.17 8.18
CA LEU A 91 4.72 12.11 8.64
C LEU A 91 5.53 12.75 7.51
N TRP A 92 5.48 12.17 6.31
CA TRP A 92 6.01 12.77 5.10
C TRP A 92 5.17 13.98 4.66
N ALA A 93 3.84 13.89 4.75
CA ALA A 93 2.96 14.97 4.33
C ALA A 93 3.07 16.20 5.24
N GLU A 94 3.13 15.99 6.56
CA GLU A 94 3.38 17.05 7.52
C GLU A 94 3.86 16.47 8.87
N PRO A 95 4.58 17.25 9.71
CA PRO A 95 4.85 16.85 11.08
C PRO A 95 3.56 16.74 11.92
N LEU A 96 3.22 15.51 12.34
CA LEU A 96 2.02 15.21 13.10
C LEU A 96 2.31 14.98 14.58
N SER A 97 1.39 15.39 15.45
CA SER A 97 1.43 14.95 16.85
C SER A 97 0.98 13.50 16.98
N HIS A 98 1.41 12.83 18.05
CA HIS A 98 0.97 11.48 18.40
C HIS A 98 -0.56 11.32 18.33
N ALA A 99 -1.29 12.27 18.91
CA ALA A 99 -2.75 12.28 18.92
C ALA A 99 -3.35 12.37 17.51
N ARG A 100 -2.73 13.09 16.56
CA ARG A 100 -3.23 13.14 15.17
C ARG A 100 -2.96 11.85 14.41
N ILE A 101 -1.84 11.18 14.67
CA ILE A 101 -1.55 9.87 14.06
C ILE A 101 -2.60 8.84 14.52
N VAL A 102 -2.90 8.79 15.82
CA VAL A 102 -3.95 7.92 16.37
C VAL A 102 -5.32 8.22 15.78
N GLN A 103 -5.66 9.50 15.58
CA GLN A 103 -6.94 9.89 14.99
C GLN A 103 -7.05 9.58 13.49
N ALA A 104 -5.95 9.64 12.76
CA ALA A 104 -5.91 9.35 11.32
C ALA A 104 -5.83 7.84 11.02
N LEU A 105 -5.57 7.01 12.03
CA LEU A 105 -5.59 5.54 11.97
C LEU A 105 -6.64 4.96 12.93
N PRO A 106 -7.92 5.36 12.85
CA PRO A 106 -8.96 4.98 13.81
C PRO A 106 -9.24 3.46 13.82
N GLU A 107 -8.81 2.74 12.79
CA GLU A 107 -8.94 1.30 12.68
C GLU A 107 -7.92 0.50 13.49
N LEU A 108 -6.86 1.15 13.98
CA LEU A 108 -5.76 0.48 14.67
C LEU A 108 -5.80 0.69 16.19
N PRO A 109 -5.43 -0.32 16.99
CA PRO A 109 -5.26 -0.16 18.43
C PRO A 109 -4.16 0.85 18.76
N ARG A 110 -4.37 1.69 19.78
CA ARG A 110 -3.42 2.75 20.16
C ARG A 110 -2.06 2.20 20.54
N ASP A 111 -2.03 1.08 21.25
CA ASP A 111 -0.83 0.34 21.64
C ASP A 111 -0.02 -0.14 20.43
N GLU A 112 -0.66 -0.63 19.37
CA GLU A 112 0.05 -1.01 18.14
C GLU A 112 0.70 0.22 17.46
N ILE A 113 0.03 1.37 17.49
CA ILE A 113 0.55 2.66 16.96
C ILE A 113 1.74 3.13 17.80
N ASP A 114 1.63 3.06 19.14
CA ASP A 114 2.69 3.45 20.08
C ASP A 114 3.97 2.62 19.83
N ASP A 115 3.81 1.30 19.70
CA ASP A 115 4.92 0.38 19.43
C ASP A 115 5.57 0.63 18.06
N ALA A 116 4.80 1.02 17.04
CA ALA A 116 5.33 1.35 15.73
C ALA A 116 6.11 2.68 15.73
N ILE A 117 5.62 3.70 16.44
CA ILE A 117 6.31 4.98 16.62
C ILE A 117 7.64 4.78 17.34
N GLU A 118 7.63 3.99 18.43
CA GLU A 118 8.85 3.74 19.21
C GLU A 118 9.91 2.98 18.38
N ARG A 119 9.48 2.05 17.52
CA ARG A 119 10.38 1.38 16.57
C ARG A 119 10.99 2.36 15.57
N LEU A 120 10.17 3.20 14.93
CA LEU A 120 10.67 4.21 13.99
C LEU A 120 11.66 5.17 14.64
N ARG A 121 11.42 5.54 15.91
CA ARG A 121 12.30 6.41 16.68
C ARG A 121 13.63 5.70 17.02
N ARG A 122 13.56 4.45 17.47
CA ARG A 122 14.74 3.61 17.74
C ARG A 122 15.61 3.42 16.50
N ASP A 123 14.97 3.24 15.35
CA ASP A 123 15.63 3.05 14.06
C ASP A 123 16.16 4.37 13.46
N GLY A 124 15.98 5.51 14.15
CA GLY A 124 16.43 6.83 13.71
C GLY A 124 15.70 7.36 12.48
N ARG A 125 14.49 6.87 12.20
CA ARG A 125 13.68 7.21 11.02
C ARG A 125 12.76 8.41 11.28
N ILE A 126 12.37 8.60 12.53
CA ILE A 126 11.57 9.75 12.98
C ILE A 126 12.19 10.39 14.21
N GLU A 127 11.97 11.69 14.35
CA GLU A 127 12.38 12.49 15.51
C GLU A 127 11.22 13.33 16.03
N SER A 128 11.27 13.69 17.31
CA SER A 128 10.31 14.60 17.93
C SER A 128 10.83 16.03 17.89
N SER A 129 9.97 17.02 17.62
CA SER A 129 10.30 18.43 17.81
C SER A 129 10.34 18.80 19.29
N ASP A 130 11.17 19.77 19.65
CA ASP A 130 11.29 20.34 21.00
C ASP A 130 10.18 21.35 21.33
N GLU A 131 9.02 21.24 20.67
CA GLU A 131 7.88 22.13 20.91
C GLU A 131 7.03 21.70 22.11
N ARG A 132 6.22 22.63 22.65
CA ARG A 132 5.30 22.38 23.78
C ARG A 132 4.32 21.23 23.53
N THR A 133 4.00 20.95 22.26
CA THR A 133 3.36 19.69 21.83
C THR A 133 4.31 19.02 20.86
N PRO A 134 5.00 17.93 21.25
CA PRO A 134 5.99 17.30 20.39
C PRO A 134 5.34 16.77 19.12
N ARG A 135 5.80 17.26 17.97
CA ARG A 135 5.43 16.76 16.66
C ARG A 135 6.48 15.76 16.20
N LEU A 136 6.03 14.64 15.65
CA LEU A 136 6.89 13.67 15.01
C LEU A 136 7.16 14.13 13.58
N ARG A 137 8.38 13.99 13.11
CA ARG A 137 8.77 14.26 11.72
C ARG A 137 9.76 13.20 11.24
N LEU A 138 9.81 12.96 9.93
CA LEU A 138 10.83 12.10 9.34
C LEU A 138 12.21 12.75 9.51
N THR A 139 13.22 11.94 9.88
CA THR A 139 14.61 12.40 10.01
C THR A 139 15.27 12.65 8.64
N THR A 140 14.72 12.06 7.57
CA THR A 140 15.10 12.34 6.18
C THR A 140 13.86 12.55 5.32
N GLY A 141 13.75 13.71 4.66
CA GLY A 141 12.56 14.14 3.89
C GLY A 141 12.32 13.40 2.57
N ALA A 142 12.85 12.19 2.38
CA ALA A 142 12.58 11.40 1.18
C ALA A 142 12.97 9.93 1.42
N THR A 143 12.04 9.09 1.87
CA THR A 143 12.35 7.68 2.14
C THR A 143 12.27 6.86 0.85
N ARG A 144 13.44 6.54 0.28
CA ARG A 144 13.57 5.53 -0.77
C ARG A 144 13.35 4.15 -0.14
N LEU A 145 12.32 3.43 -0.56
CA LEU A 145 12.10 2.04 -0.16
C LEU A 145 13.04 1.12 -0.95
N GLN A 146 14.33 1.15 -0.62
CA GLN A 146 15.30 0.17 -1.11
C GLN A 146 15.78 -0.70 0.04
N ASN A 147 15.14 -1.85 0.18
CA ASN A 147 15.75 -2.98 0.86
C ASN A 147 15.24 -4.29 0.23
N GLU A 148 16.14 -5.25 0.00
CA GLU A 148 15.88 -6.49 -0.74
C GLU A 148 15.09 -7.53 0.07
N ALA A 149 14.86 -7.27 1.36
CA ALA A 149 14.07 -8.15 2.21
C ALA A 149 12.66 -8.38 1.64
N LEU A 150 12.22 -9.64 1.60
CA LEU A 150 10.89 -10.10 1.15
C LEU A 150 9.76 -9.19 1.65
N TRP A 151 9.82 -8.76 2.91
CA TRP A 151 8.83 -7.90 3.56
C TRP A 151 8.75 -6.48 2.99
N THR A 152 9.88 -5.95 2.52
CA THR A 152 9.90 -4.64 1.85
C THR A 152 9.23 -4.73 0.48
N ARG A 153 9.43 -5.84 -0.24
CA ARG A 153 8.75 -6.13 -1.51
C ARG A 153 7.25 -6.32 -1.31
N LEU A 154 6.83 -7.07 -0.28
CA LEU A 154 5.41 -7.28 0.04
C LEU A 154 4.70 -5.99 0.45
N GLY A 155 5.26 -5.21 1.36
CA GLY A 155 4.61 -3.95 1.71
C GLY A 155 4.65 -2.90 0.57
N GLY A 156 5.65 -2.97 -0.33
CA GLY A 156 5.66 -2.17 -1.55
C GLY A 156 4.52 -2.56 -2.51
N LEU A 157 4.26 -3.87 -2.64
CA LEU A 157 3.09 -4.39 -3.35
C LEU A 157 1.78 -3.95 -2.71
N ASN A 158 1.65 -4.04 -1.38
CA ASN A 158 0.46 -3.58 -0.66
C ASN A 158 0.19 -2.09 -0.91
N SER A 159 1.23 -1.25 -0.81
CA SER A 159 1.12 0.19 -1.11
C SER A 159 0.66 0.45 -2.55
N LEU A 160 1.20 -0.32 -3.51
CA LEU A 160 0.81 -0.23 -4.93
C LEU A 160 -0.65 -0.63 -5.16
N VAL A 161 -1.09 -1.75 -4.57
CA VAL A 161 -2.46 -2.25 -4.73
C VAL A 161 -3.46 -1.32 -4.05
N SER A 162 -3.12 -0.75 -2.89
CA SER A 162 -3.92 0.27 -2.22
C SER A 162 -4.06 1.54 -3.06
N ASN A 163 -2.96 2.04 -3.64
CA ASN A 163 -3.03 3.20 -4.53
C ASN A 163 -3.86 2.92 -5.80
N LEU A 164 -3.74 1.71 -6.36
CA LEU A 164 -4.58 1.27 -7.48
C LEU A 164 -6.06 1.25 -7.08
N ALA A 165 -6.40 0.69 -5.92
CA ALA A 165 -7.77 0.64 -5.42
C ALA A 165 -8.37 2.05 -5.24
N HIS A 166 -7.62 2.96 -4.60
CA HIS A 166 -8.03 4.37 -4.46
C HIS A 166 -8.23 5.05 -5.81
N THR A 167 -7.27 4.93 -6.72
CA THR A 167 -7.36 5.53 -8.06
C THR A 167 -8.56 4.99 -8.85
N VAL A 168 -8.86 3.70 -8.74
CA VAL A 168 -10.03 3.10 -9.37
C VAL A 168 -11.33 3.63 -8.75
N LEU A 169 -11.41 3.71 -7.42
CA LEU A 169 -12.56 4.27 -6.73
C LEU A 169 -12.82 5.73 -7.14
N ASP A 170 -11.76 6.52 -7.11
CA ASP A 170 -11.78 7.94 -7.43
C ASP A 170 -12.20 8.20 -8.88
N ARG A 171 -11.67 7.43 -9.85
CA ARG A 171 -12.00 7.62 -11.26
C ARG A 171 -13.38 7.10 -11.64
N PHE A 172 -13.71 5.86 -11.25
CA PHE A 172 -14.91 5.18 -11.76
C PHE A 172 -16.16 5.48 -10.94
N PHE A 173 -16.03 5.76 -9.65
CA PHE A 173 -17.18 5.95 -8.76
C PHE A 173 -17.30 7.38 -8.21
N ARG A 174 -16.20 8.01 -7.79
CA ARG A 174 -16.23 9.39 -7.27
C ARG A 174 -16.10 10.47 -8.35
N ARG A 175 -15.59 10.10 -9.53
CA ARG A 175 -15.31 10.99 -10.67
C ARG A 175 -14.39 12.16 -10.31
N GLU A 176 -13.40 11.91 -9.46
CA GLU A 176 -12.42 12.91 -9.03
C GLU A 176 -11.51 13.29 -10.23
N PRO A 177 -11.58 14.53 -10.75
CA PRO A 177 -10.85 14.94 -11.95
C PRO A 177 -9.33 14.93 -11.76
N ARG A 178 -8.84 15.03 -10.51
CA ARG A 178 -7.40 14.99 -10.19
C ARG A 178 -6.83 13.56 -10.21
N SER A 179 -7.67 12.53 -10.17
CA SER A 179 -7.22 11.14 -10.16
C SER A 179 -6.71 10.70 -11.53
N LEU A 180 -5.40 10.47 -11.64
CA LEU A 180 -4.72 10.18 -12.90
C LEU A 180 -4.35 8.69 -12.99
N ALA A 181 -4.83 8.03 -14.05
CA ALA A 181 -4.30 6.73 -14.49
C ALA A 181 -4.00 6.84 -15.99
N ARG A 182 -2.75 6.64 -16.37
CA ARG A 182 -2.31 6.63 -17.78
C ARG A 182 -1.42 5.42 -18.01
N THR A 183 -1.67 4.73 -19.12
CA THR A 183 -0.82 3.64 -19.59
C THR A 183 -0.10 4.14 -20.83
N LEU A 184 1.23 4.17 -20.78
CA LEU A 184 2.08 4.53 -21.90
C LEU A 184 2.64 3.23 -22.50
N ALA A 185 2.45 3.04 -23.81
CA ALA A 185 3.03 1.93 -24.55
C ALA A 185 4.02 2.50 -25.57
N LEU A 186 5.28 2.09 -25.49
CA LEU A 186 6.36 2.61 -26.32
C LEU A 186 7.42 1.52 -26.57
N ARG A 187 8.13 1.62 -27.69
CA ARG A 187 9.24 0.72 -28.05
C ARG A 187 10.55 1.37 -27.65
N VAL A 188 11.36 0.67 -26.86
CA VAL A 188 12.72 1.09 -26.48
C VAL A 188 13.70 0.05 -27.00
N ARG A 189 14.85 0.49 -27.53
CA ARG A 189 15.94 -0.43 -27.88
C ARG A 189 16.46 -1.07 -26.59
N GLN A 190 16.82 -2.35 -26.61
CA GLN A 190 17.35 -3.03 -25.42
C GLN A 190 18.54 -2.28 -24.80
N ALA A 191 19.46 -1.78 -25.65
CA ALA A 191 20.59 -0.96 -25.22
C ALA A 191 20.20 0.34 -24.51
N ASP A 192 19.00 0.89 -24.77
CA ASP A 192 18.50 2.12 -24.15
C ASP A 192 17.66 1.86 -22.88
N GLN A 193 17.42 0.60 -22.47
CA GLN A 193 16.58 0.29 -21.30
C GLN A 193 17.07 0.96 -20.01
N HIS A 194 18.39 0.99 -19.79
CA HIS A 194 19.01 1.65 -18.64
C HIS A 194 18.68 3.15 -18.56
N ARG A 195 18.36 3.79 -19.70
CA ARG A 195 18.00 5.21 -19.75
C ARG A 195 16.64 5.48 -19.11
N LEU A 196 15.74 4.50 -19.02
CA LEU A 196 14.47 4.64 -18.31
C LEU A 196 14.71 4.79 -16.80
N ALA A 197 15.60 3.96 -16.23
CA ALA A 197 16.00 4.08 -14.83
C ALA A 197 16.72 5.41 -14.58
N ALA A 198 17.65 5.80 -15.48
CA ALA A 198 18.34 7.08 -15.40
C ALA A 198 17.38 8.28 -15.52
N PHE A 199 16.33 8.20 -16.35
CA PHE A 199 15.30 9.24 -16.46
C PHE A 199 14.49 9.38 -15.18
N TYR A 200 14.14 8.25 -14.55
CA TYR A 200 13.49 8.30 -13.25
C TYR A 200 14.37 8.99 -12.21
N GLU A 201 15.61 8.53 -12.04
CA GLU A 201 16.54 9.06 -11.02
C GLU A 201 17.00 10.49 -11.31
N GLY A 202 17.19 10.85 -12.58
CA GLY A 202 17.73 12.13 -13.01
C GLY A 202 16.68 13.21 -13.30
N THR A 203 15.41 12.85 -13.46
CA THR A 203 14.36 13.81 -13.84
C THR A 203 13.11 13.67 -12.99
N ILE A 204 12.49 12.49 -12.95
CA ILE A 204 11.21 12.32 -12.25
C ILE A 204 11.39 12.54 -10.74
N TRP A 205 12.38 11.87 -10.15
CA TRP A 205 12.60 11.91 -8.71
C TRP A 205 13.06 13.30 -8.20
N PRO A 206 14.04 13.97 -8.82
CA PRO A 206 14.41 15.33 -8.45
C PRO A 206 13.24 16.30 -8.51
N PHE A 207 12.39 16.19 -9.54
CA PHE A 207 11.19 17.00 -9.67
C PHE A 207 10.19 16.77 -8.52
N PHE A 208 9.93 15.51 -8.13
CA PHE A 208 9.07 15.24 -6.97
C PHE A 208 9.65 15.77 -5.66
N ARG A 209 10.97 15.70 -5.46
CA ARG A 209 11.62 16.29 -4.28
C ARG A 209 11.52 17.80 -4.26
N GLU A 210 11.59 18.45 -5.42
CA GLU A 210 11.40 19.90 -5.54
C GLU A 210 9.98 20.29 -5.12
N LEU A 211 8.96 19.59 -5.62
CA LEU A 211 7.56 19.81 -5.23
C LEU A 211 7.32 19.56 -3.74
N ASP A 212 7.90 18.50 -3.19
CA ASP A 212 7.78 18.15 -1.78
C ASP A 212 8.39 19.22 -0.85
N ARG A 213 9.58 19.71 -1.21
CA ARG A 213 10.21 20.84 -0.49
C ARG A 213 9.37 22.11 -0.60
N ALA A 214 8.91 22.45 -1.80
CA ALA A 214 8.06 23.61 -2.01
C ALA A 214 6.76 23.54 -1.19
N ALA A 215 6.17 22.34 -1.06
CA ALA A 215 5.01 22.11 -0.21
C ALA A 215 5.34 22.22 1.29
N THR A 216 6.51 21.75 1.71
CA THR A 216 6.99 21.90 3.11
C THR A 216 7.20 23.37 3.47
N ASP A 217 7.73 24.15 2.53
CA ASP A 217 8.05 25.57 2.72
C ASP A 217 6.83 26.51 2.48
N ALA A 218 5.67 25.95 2.16
CA ALA A 218 4.49 26.69 1.72
C ALA A 218 3.77 27.47 2.85
N GLY A 219 4.13 27.25 4.11
CA GLY A 219 3.50 27.91 5.26
C GLY A 219 2.01 27.58 5.35
N ASP A 220 1.15 28.61 5.21
CA ASP A 220 -0.32 28.47 5.27
C ASP A 220 -0.95 28.16 3.89
N ASP A 221 -0.15 28.08 2.82
CA ASP A 221 -0.67 27.72 1.50
C ASP A 221 -1.21 26.27 1.51
N PRO A 222 -2.38 26.02 0.88
CA PRO A 222 -3.01 24.71 0.91
C PRO A 222 -2.19 23.67 0.15
N THR A 223 -1.71 22.65 0.86
CA THR A 223 -1.00 21.50 0.30
C THR A 223 -1.94 20.30 0.12
N VAL A 224 -1.56 19.37 -0.76
CA VAL A 224 -2.28 18.11 -0.96
C VAL A 224 -1.30 16.94 -0.97
N SER A 225 -1.62 15.89 -0.22
CA SER A 225 -0.84 14.65 -0.25
C SER A 225 -1.20 13.84 -1.50
N ILE A 226 -0.18 13.41 -2.25
CA ILE A 226 -0.34 12.62 -3.47
C ILE A 226 0.49 11.35 -3.36
N ALA A 227 -0.14 10.20 -3.59
CA ALA A 227 0.54 8.91 -3.73
C ALA A 227 0.76 8.59 -5.21
N VAL A 228 2.03 8.42 -5.61
CA VAL A 228 2.40 8.06 -6.99
C VAL A 228 3.04 6.67 -7.00
N SER A 229 2.51 5.78 -7.85
CA SER A 229 3.12 4.48 -8.11
C SER A 229 3.63 4.43 -9.56
N TYR A 230 4.94 4.28 -9.72
CA TYR A 230 5.58 4.13 -11.03
C TYR A 230 6.00 2.67 -11.21
N PHE A 231 5.58 2.05 -12.31
CA PHE A 231 5.98 0.70 -12.67
C PHE A 231 6.24 0.60 -14.17
N TYR A 232 7.26 -0.17 -14.53
CA TYR A 232 7.50 -0.61 -15.89
C TYR A 232 7.96 -2.07 -15.83
N GLY A 233 7.69 -2.81 -16.90
CA GLY A 233 8.16 -4.17 -17.07
C GLY A 233 8.32 -4.46 -18.56
N PRO A 234 9.24 -5.35 -18.95
CA PRO A 234 9.39 -5.70 -20.36
C PRO A 234 8.10 -6.41 -20.81
N TYR A 235 7.61 -6.04 -22.00
CA TYR A 235 6.39 -6.65 -22.54
C TYR A 235 6.58 -8.16 -22.82
N GLU A 236 7.82 -8.58 -23.08
CA GLU A 236 8.20 -9.94 -23.48
C GLU A 236 8.02 -10.99 -22.37
N PHE A 237 7.87 -10.60 -21.10
CA PHE A 237 7.64 -11.53 -19.98
C PHE A 237 6.17 -11.71 -19.60
N GLN A 238 5.22 -11.14 -20.35
CA GLN A 238 3.79 -11.38 -20.14
C GLN A 238 3.39 -12.78 -20.68
N GLY A 239 3.92 -13.84 -20.07
CA GLY A 239 3.65 -15.22 -20.49
C GLY A 239 4.72 -16.26 -20.16
N CYS A 240 5.92 -15.87 -19.72
CA CYS A 240 6.98 -16.82 -19.39
C CYS A 240 6.69 -17.58 -18.07
N GLU A 241 6.99 -18.87 -18.07
CA GLU A 241 7.04 -19.71 -16.87
C GLU A 241 8.07 -19.14 -15.89
N LEU A 242 7.71 -19.09 -14.60
CA LEU A 242 8.63 -18.64 -13.56
C LEU A 242 9.75 -19.67 -13.45
N VAL A 243 11.00 -19.23 -13.57
CA VAL A 243 12.16 -20.06 -13.26
C VAL A 243 12.14 -20.26 -11.74
N HIS A 244 11.82 -21.47 -11.29
CA HIS A 244 12.01 -21.85 -9.90
C HIS A 244 13.52 -21.92 -9.64
N GLU A 245 14.08 -20.86 -9.07
CA GLU A 245 15.34 -21.00 -8.33
C GLU A 245 15.02 -21.90 -7.12
N GLN A 246 15.54 -23.12 -7.16
CA GLN A 246 15.60 -23.99 -5.99
C GLN A 246 16.59 -23.32 -5.03
N GLU A 247 16.08 -22.81 -3.90
CA GLU A 247 16.92 -22.48 -2.75
C GLU A 247 17.43 -23.81 -2.17
N ASP A 248 18.73 -24.07 -2.32
CA ASP A 248 19.49 -25.09 -1.57
C ASP A 248 19.78 -24.61 -0.14
#